data_AF-A0A8J7IMA0-F1
#
_entry.id   AF-A0A8J7IMA0-F1
#
_cell.length_a   1.000
_cell.length_b   1.000
_cell.length_c   1.000
_cell.angle_alpha   90.00
_cell.angle_beta   90.00
_cell.angle_gamma   90.00
#
_symmetry.space_group_name_H-M   'P 1'
#
loop_
_entity.id
_entity.type
_entity.pdbx_description
1 polymer ?
#
loop_
_entity_poly.entity_id
_entity_poly.type
_entity_poly.pdbx_seq_one_letter_code
_entity_poly.pdbx_strand_id
1 'polypeptide(L)'
;MKLKNQVTSKSRNLERQLKNKFNASTNLVVRALTGDKTALKLIGQMGNDGAKISEFAPQVREQMLAAIKGTEDLNVVLSDIYKQAGVSGEKIERAVQSTILADTHLANILEEMKLDFASSQDKEALRHQQATDHIKLKSWVDKHMMQVDGEYKMLQTELQTDIRQQTIDLQHDKELGKYYLEMGDNARDDFKPKKQYAGRSIVQKIKDALLGF
;
A
#
# COMPACT_ATOMS: atom_id res chain seq x y z
N MET A 1 -0.63 76.98 77.22
CA MET A 1 -1.97 77.56 76.94
C MET A 1 -2.70 77.74 78.27
N LYS A 2 -3.34 78.90 78.51
CA LYS A 2 -4.12 79.17 79.73
C LYS A 2 -5.63 78.88 79.59
N LEU A 3 -6.09 78.56 78.38
CA LEU A 3 -7.49 78.23 78.09
C LEU A 3 -7.75 76.74 78.33
N LYS A 4 -8.80 76.42 79.11
CA LYS A 4 -9.15 75.05 79.51
C LYS A 4 -9.98 74.36 78.42
N ASN A 5 -9.44 73.30 77.83
CA ASN A 5 -10.19 72.45 76.90
C ASN A 5 -11.14 71.52 77.68
N GLN A 6 -12.45 71.76 77.52
CA GLN A 6 -13.52 71.02 78.20
C GLN A 6 -14.14 69.94 77.31
N VAL A 7 -13.85 69.96 76.00
CA VAL A 7 -14.51 69.12 74.99
C VAL A 7 -13.84 67.76 74.91
N THR A 8 -12.52 67.70 74.93
CA THR A 8 -11.77 66.44 74.77
C THR A 8 -11.99 65.46 75.93
N SER A 9 -12.20 65.96 77.17
CA SER A 9 -12.47 65.10 78.33
C SER A 9 -13.85 64.44 78.30
N LYS A 10 -14.85 65.13 77.72
CA LYS A 10 -16.23 64.65 77.52
C LYS A 10 -16.42 63.84 76.24
N SER A 11 -15.45 63.88 75.31
CA SER A 11 -15.56 63.33 73.95
C SER A 11 -14.47 62.30 73.61
N ARG A 12 -13.99 61.53 74.59
CA ARG A 12 -12.81 60.64 74.42
C ARG A 12 -12.93 59.63 73.27
N ASN A 13 -14.14 59.12 73.02
CA ASN A 13 -14.38 58.20 71.91
C ASN A 13 -14.20 58.86 70.54
N LEU A 14 -14.64 60.12 70.39
CA LEU A 14 -14.48 60.89 69.16
C LEU A 14 -13.01 61.28 68.95
N GLU A 15 -12.29 61.65 70.01
CA GLU A 15 -10.84 61.92 69.95
C GLU A 15 -10.06 60.67 69.51
N ARG A 16 -10.44 59.48 70.01
CA ARG A 16 -9.83 58.21 69.60
C ARG A 16 -10.08 57.91 68.12
N GLN A 17 -11.28 58.18 67.61
CA GLN A 17 -11.58 57.99 66.19
C GLN A 17 -10.83 58.99 65.30
N LEU A 18 -10.73 60.26 65.70
CA LEU A 18 -9.97 61.28 64.99
C LEU A 18 -8.50 60.87 64.83
N LYS A 19 -7.91 60.34 65.91
CA LYS A 19 -6.54 59.84 65.91
C LYS A 19 -6.36 58.59 65.05
N ASN A 20 -7.25 57.61 65.18
CA ASN A 20 -7.08 56.33 64.49
C ASN A 20 -7.39 56.39 62.99
N LYS A 21 -8.34 57.23 62.56
CA LYS A 21 -8.80 57.27 61.16
C LYS A 21 -8.16 58.39 60.34
N PHE A 22 -7.81 59.50 60.98
CA PHE A 22 -7.33 60.70 60.29
C PHE A 22 -5.94 61.13 60.75
N ASN A 23 -5.31 60.35 61.63
CA ASN A 23 -4.01 60.65 62.22
C ASN A 23 -3.93 62.06 62.85
N ALA A 24 -5.06 62.58 63.33
CA ALA A 24 -5.20 63.92 63.91
C ALA A 24 -5.61 63.86 65.39
N SER A 25 -5.37 64.93 66.15
CA SER A 25 -5.80 65.01 67.56
C SER A 25 -6.32 66.40 67.88
N THR A 26 -7.20 66.52 68.88
CA THR A 26 -7.68 67.83 69.35
C THR A 26 -6.49 68.69 69.81
N ASN A 27 -5.43 68.09 70.36
CA ASN A 27 -4.20 68.81 70.73
C ASN A 27 -3.49 69.44 69.52
N LEU A 28 -3.42 68.74 68.38
CA LEU A 28 -2.84 69.27 67.15
C LEU A 28 -3.63 70.49 66.64
N VAL A 29 -4.96 70.41 66.65
CA VAL A 29 -5.85 71.50 66.21
C VAL A 29 -5.73 72.71 67.14
N VAL A 30 -5.73 72.47 68.45
CA VAL A 30 -5.58 73.55 69.44
C VAL A 30 -4.22 74.23 69.32
N ARG A 31 -3.13 73.48 69.13
CA ARG A 31 -1.79 74.05 68.87
C ARG A 31 -1.79 74.94 67.64
N ALA A 32 -2.40 74.48 66.54
CA ALA A 32 -2.50 75.26 65.31
C ALA A 32 -3.29 76.57 65.52
N LEU A 33 -4.43 76.53 66.22
CA LEU A 33 -5.25 77.70 66.54
C LEU A 33 -4.53 78.70 67.45
N THR A 34 -3.59 78.24 68.28
CA THR A 34 -2.74 79.12 69.10
C THR A 34 -1.52 79.70 68.37
N GLY A 35 -1.38 79.45 67.06
CA GLY A 35 -0.31 80.01 66.24
C GLY A 35 0.96 79.16 66.17
N ASP A 36 0.93 77.90 66.59
CA ASP A 36 2.06 76.98 66.44
C ASP A 36 2.31 76.68 64.95
N LYS A 37 3.42 77.23 64.44
CA LYS A 37 3.82 77.10 63.03
C LYS A 37 3.99 75.65 62.59
N THR A 38 4.37 74.73 63.48
CA THR A 38 4.56 73.31 63.13
C THR A 38 3.22 72.60 62.95
N ALA A 39 2.25 72.86 63.83
CA ALA A 39 0.91 72.30 63.74
C ALA A 39 0.12 72.87 62.54
N LEU A 40 0.28 74.17 62.25
CA LEU A 40 -0.31 74.81 61.07
C LEU A 40 0.22 74.23 59.75
N LYS A 41 1.54 74.02 59.65
CA LYS A 41 2.15 73.40 58.46
C LYS A 41 1.64 71.98 58.22
N LEU A 42 1.54 71.18 59.29
CA LEU A 42 1.07 69.80 59.21
C LEU A 42 -0.40 69.72 58.76
N ILE A 43 -1.29 70.54 59.34
CA ILE A 43 -2.70 70.60 58.92
C ILE A 43 -2.83 71.10 57.47
N GLY A 44 -2.02 72.09 57.07
CA GLY A 44 -1.97 72.57 55.69
C GLY A 44 -1.50 71.51 54.69
N GLN A 45 -0.50 70.71 55.04
CA GLN A 45 -0.08 69.56 54.22
C GLN A 45 -1.18 68.50 54.13
N MET A 46 -1.81 68.12 55.24
CA MET A 46 -2.92 67.16 55.23
C MET A 46 -4.10 67.64 54.39
N GLY A 47 -4.41 68.93 54.41
CA GLY A 47 -5.43 69.54 53.56
C GLY A 47 -5.06 69.53 52.08
N ASN A 48 -3.82 69.91 51.74
CA ASN A 48 -3.32 69.87 50.36
C ASN A 48 -3.23 68.44 49.80
N ASP A 49 -2.78 67.48 50.62
CA ASP A 49 -2.71 66.08 50.24
C ASP A 49 -4.12 65.50 50.09
N GLY A 50 -5.04 65.83 51.00
CA GLY A 50 -6.45 65.46 50.89
C GLY A 50 -7.14 66.01 49.65
N ALA A 51 -6.87 67.27 49.29
CA ALA A 51 -7.41 67.90 48.08
C ALA A 51 -6.87 67.22 46.81
N LYS A 52 -5.55 67.00 46.73
CA LYS A 52 -4.92 66.29 45.60
C LYS A 52 -5.43 64.85 45.47
N ILE A 53 -5.55 64.13 46.59
CA ILE A 53 -6.09 62.77 46.58
C ILE A 53 -7.55 62.79 46.10
N SER A 54 -8.37 63.73 46.58
CA SER A 54 -9.76 63.84 46.15
C SER A 54 -9.90 64.19 44.66
N GLU A 55 -8.98 64.99 44.13
CA GLU A 55 -8.96 65.40 42.72
C GLU A 55 -8.50 64.25 41.80
N PHE A 56 -7.41 63.56 42.15
CA PHE A 56 -6.79 62.56 41.27
C PHE A 56 -7.24 61.11 41.51
N ALA A 57 -7.75 60.76 42.68
CA ALA A 57 -8.13 59.38 42.99
C ALA A 57 -9.14 58.76 42.00
N PRO A 58 -10.19 59.46 41.52
CA PRO A 58 -11.11 58.90 40.54
C PRO A 58 -10.40 58.54 39.22
N GLN A 59 -9.56 59.44 38.71
CA GLN A 59 -8.83 59.24 37.46
C GLN A 59 -7.79 58.12 37.59
N VAL A 60 -7.02 58.09 38.67
CA VAL A 60 -6.03 57.02 38.92
C VAL A 60 -6.72 55.67 39.04
N ARG A 61 -7.86 55.59 39.73
CA ARG A 61 -8.66 54.37 39.83
C ARG A 61 -9.15 53.90 38.45
N GLU A 62 -9.76 54.79 37.68
CA GLU A 62 -10.30 54.47 36.35
C GLU A 62 -9.19 53.98 35.40
N GLN A 63 -8.07 54.70 35.33
CA GLN A 63 -6.94 54.33 34.47
C GLN A 63 -6.28 53.02 34.90
N MET A 64 -6.13 52.78 36.21
CA MET A 64 -5.56 51.52 36.69
C MET A 64 -6.49 50.33 36.43
N LEU A 65 -7.81 50.50 36.61
CA LEU A 65 -8.79 49.47 36.26
C LEU A 65 -8.82 49.20 34.75
N ALA A 66 -8.72 50.24 33.91
CA ALA A 66 -8.63 50.09 32.47
C ALA A 66 -7.34 49.34 32.05
N ALA A 67 -6.20 49.65 32.68
CA ALA A 67 -4.94 48.97 32.41
C ALA A 67 -4.97 47.48 32.83
N ILE A 68 -5.54 47.17 34.00
CA ILE A 68 -5.76 45.79 34.45
C ILE A 68 -6.67 45.06 33.47
N LYS A 69 -7.77 45.69 33.06
CA LYS A 69 -8.73 45.07 32.14
C LYS A 69 -8.15 44.83 30.76
N GLY A 70 -7.41 45.81 30.21
CA GLY A 70 -6.70 45.64 28.95
C GLY A 70 -5.64 44.54 29.00
N THR A 71 -4.95 44.37 30.13
CA THR A 71 -3.99 43.28 30.34
C THR A 71 -4.68 41.93 30.42
N GLU A 72 -5.81 41.83 31.12
CA GLU A 72 -6.64 40.61 31.17
C GLU A 72 -7.12 40.23 29.76
N ASP A 73 -7.76 41.15 29.05
CA ASP A 73 -8.35 40.90 27.74
C ASP A 73 -7.27 40.51 26.71
N LEU A 74 -6.11 41.17 26.74
CA LEU A 74 -4.96 40.81 25.89
C LEU A 74 -4.53 39.36 26.12
N ASN A 75 -4.35 38.95 27.38
CA ASN A 75 -3.88 37.60 27.71
C ASN A 75 -4.93 36.54 27.37
N VAL A 76 -6.22 36.82 27.57
CA VAL A 76 -7.31 35.91 27.16
C VAL A 76 -7.31 35.72 25.65
N VAL A 77 -7.24 36.81 24.87
CA VAL A 77 -7.21 36.75 23.41
C VAL A 77 -5.98 35.98 22.92
N LEU A 78 -4.79 36.24 23.48
CA LEU A 78 -3.59 35.50 23.12
C LEU A 78 -3.70 34.01 23.46
N SER A 79 -4.26 33.68 24.62
CA SER A 79 -4.49 32.28 25.02
C SER A 79 -5.41 31.56 24.04
N ASP A 80 -6.49 32.20 23.60
CA ASP A 80 -7.45 31.62 22.66
C ASP A 80 -6.84 31.46 21.27
N ILE A 81 -6.07 32.44 20.80
CA ILE A 81 -5.29 32.35 19.54
C ILE A 81 -4.33 31.15 19.61
N TYR A 82 -3.57 31.00 20.68
CA TYR A 82 -2.61 29.90 20.81
C TYR A 82 -3.28 28.53 20.91
N LYS A 83 -4.40 28.41 21.64
CA LYS A 83 -5.19 27.16 21.68
C LYS A 83 -5.68 26.79 20.28
N GLN A 84 -6.25 27.75 19.55
CA GLN A 84 -6.75 27.52 18.20
C GLN A 84 -5.62 27.18 17.22
N ALA A 85 -4.47 27.83 17.34
CA ALA A 85 -3.26 27.52 16.57
C ALA A 85 -2.78 26.08 16.84
N GLY A 86 -2.75 25.63 18.10
CA GLY A 86 -2.40 24.26 18.46
C GLY A 86 -3.34 23.22 17.84
N VAL A 87 -4.66 23.41 17.99
CA VAL A 87 -5.68 22.51 17.40
C VAL A 87 -5.60 22.49 15.87
N SER A 88 -5.38 23.65 15.25
CA SER A 88 -5.28 23.74 13.79
C SER A 88 -3.99 23.10 13.27
N GLY A 89 -2.86 23.33 13.95
CA GLY A 89 -1.57 22.71 13.64
C GLY A 89 -1.63 21.18 13.71
N GLU A 90 -2.22 20.63 14.78
CA GLU A 90 -2.41 19.19 14.91
C GLU A 90 -3.24 18.60 13.75
N LYS A 91 -4.34 19.26 13.36
CA LYS A 91 -5.18 18.81 12.25
C LYS A 91 -4.46 18.85 10.91
N ILE A 92 -3.69 19.90 10.65
CA ILE A 92 -2.88 20.02 9.43
C ILE A 92 -1.86 18.89 9.38
N GLU A 93 -1.12 18.68 10.47
CA GLU A 93 -0.09 17.66 10.55
C GLU A 93 -0.67 16.24 10.36
N ARG A 94 -1.82 15.93 10.98
CA ARG A 94 -2.53 14.67 10.74
C ARG A 94 -2.94 14.49 9.26
N ALA A 95 -3.41 15.55 8.60
CA ALA A 95 -3.79 15.50 7.19
C ALA A 95 -2.57 15.27 6.28
N VAL A 96 -1.44 15.92 6.58
CA VAL A 96 -0.16 15.70 5.88
C VAL A 96 0.29 14.26 6.03
N GLN A 97 0.34 13.74 7.27
CA GLN A 97 0.76 12.36 7.54
C GLN A 97 -0.16 11.33 6.87
N SER A 98 -1.49 11.56 6.88
CA SER A 98 -2.45 10.70 6.16
C SER A 98 -2.21 10.69 4.65
N THR A 99 -1.81 11.82 4.07
CA THR A 99 -1.51 11.93 2.64
C THR A 99 -0.23 11.18 2.29
N ILE A 100 0.82 11.33 3.11
CA ILE A 100 2.09 10.59 2.95
C ILE A 100 1.86 9.07 3.04
N LEU A 101 1.04 8.63 4.00
CA LEU A 101 0.71 7.21 4.15
C LEU A 101 -0.03 6.67 2.91
N ALA A 102 -1.00 7.43 2.39
CA ALA A 102 -1.74 7.03 1.19
C ALA A 102 -0.84 6.97 -0.06
N ASP A 103 0.08 7.91 -0.22
CA ASP A 103 1.06 7.93 -1.31
C ASP A 103 2.02 6.73 -1.23
N THR A 104 2.53 6.45 -0.03
CA THR A 104 3.38 5.26 0.22
C THR A 104 2.64 3.97 -0.09
N HIS A 105 1.37 3.87 0.33
CA HIS A 105 0.53 2.71 0.05
C HIS A 105 0.30 2.53 -1.46
N LEU A 106 0.06 3.61 -2.20
CA LEU A 106 -0.07 3.57 -3.65
C LEU A 106 1.23 3.09 -4.31
N ALA A 107 2.39 3.61 -3.90
CA ALA A 107 3.69 3.19 -4.41
C ALA A 107 3.91 1.69 -4.22
N ASN A 108 3.59 1.15 -3.03
CA ASN A 108 3.69 -0.27 -2.73
C ASN A 108 2.75 -1.11 -3.61
N ILE A 109 1.48 -0.70 -3.77
CA ILE A 109 0.53 -1.40 -4.66
C ILE A 109 1.06 -1.45 -6.10
N LEU A 110 1.62 -0.36 -6.61
CA LEU A 110 2.17 -0.33 -7.96
C LEU A 110 3.38 -1.26 -8.11
N GLU A 111 4.20 -1.40 -7.07
CA GLU A 111 5.30 -2.37 -7.05
C GLU A 111 4.78 -3.81 -7.02
N GLU A 112 3.81 -4.11 -6.15
CA GLU A 112 3.14 -5.41 -6.07
C GLU A 112 2.50 -5.80 -7.41
N MET A 113 1.80 -4.86 -8.07
CA MET A 113 1.20 -5.08 -9.40
C MET A 113 2.25 -5.41 -10.47
N LYS A 114 3.41 -4.74 -10.44
CA LYS A 114 4.51 -5.03 -11.38
C LYS A 114 5.06 -6.44 -11.16
N LEU A 115 5.25 -6.84 -9.91
CA LEU A 115 5.74 -8.18 -9.55
C LEU A 115 4.73 -9.26 -9.95
N ASP A 116 3.44 -9.05 -9.68
CA ASP A 116 2.37 -9.98 -10.05
C ASP A 116 2.23 -10.13 -11.57
N PHE A 117 2.32 -9.01 -12.31
CA PHE A 117 2.30 -9.03 -13.77
C PHE A 117 3.50 -9.79 -14.36
N ALA A 118 4.71 -9.55 -13.85
CA ALA A 118 5.90 -10.28 -14.26
C ALA A 118 5.76 -11.79 -13.98
N SER A 119 5.31 -12.16 -12.77
CA SER A 119 5.05 -13.55 -12.42
C SER A 119 3.99 -14.20 -13.33
N SER A 120 2.94 -13.45 -13.70
CA SER A 120 1.88 -13.91 -14.59
C SER A 120 2.37 -14.12 -16.02
N GLN A 121 3.26 -13.25 -16.53
CA GLN A 121 3.92 -13.48 -17.81
C GLN A 121 4.77 -14.75 -17.80
N ASP A 122 5.59 -14.95 -16.77
CA ASP A 122 6.45 -16.13 -16.65
C ASP A 122 5.62 -17.42 -16.59
N LYS A 123 4.51 -17.41 -15.81
CA LYS A 123 3.56 -18.53 -15.75
C LYS A 123 2.95 -18.83 -17.12
N GLU A 124 2.54 -17.80 -17.85
CA GLU A 124 1.91 -17.96 -19.16
C GLU A 124 2.91 -18.47 -20.21
N ALA A 125 4.14 -17.96 -20.18
CA ALA A 125 5.24 -18.43 -21.02
C ALA A 125 5.54 -19.92 -20.75
N LEU A 126 5.63 -20.31 -19.49
CA LEU A 126 5.85 -21.71 -19.09
C LEU A 126 4.70 -22.61 -19.54
N ARG A 127 3.44 -22.20 -19.34
CA ARG A 127 2.26 -22.93 -19.81
C ARG A 127 2.30 -23.13 -21.32
N HIS A 128 2.61 -22.07 -22.08
CA HIS A 128 2.70 -22.13 -23.53
C HIS A 128 3.82 -23.08 -23.99
N GLN A 129 4.99 -23.03 -23.35
CA GLN A 129 6.09 -23.94 -23.62
C GLN A 129 5.69 -25.40 -23.36
N GLN A 130 5.10 -25.69 -22.20
CA GLN A 130 4.62 -27.03 -21.85
C GLN A 130 3.57 -27.56 -22.84
N ALA A 131 2.61 -26.73 -23.25
CA ALA A 131 1.62 -27.10 -24.25
C ALA A 131 2.27 -27.41 -25.61
N THR A 132 3.24 -26.59 -26.02
CA THR A 132 4.00 -26.79 -27.26
C THR A 132 4.79 -28.09 -27.24
N ASP A 133 5.50 -28.37 -26.14
CA ASP A 133 6.32 -29.57 -26.00
C ASP A 133 5.46 -30.83 -25.95
N HIS A 134 4.29 -30.78 -25.30
CA HIS A 134 3.32 -31.87 -25.33
C HIS A 134 2.82 -32.15 -26.76
N ILE A 135 2.48 -31.12 -27.55
CA ILE A 135 2.04 -31.29 -28.94
C ILE A 135 3.16 -31.92 -29.79
N LYS A 136 4.41 -31.45 -29.64
CA LYS A 136 5.57 -32.01 -30.35
C LYS A 136 5.78 -33.48 -30.00
N LEU A 137 5.76 -33.82 -28.71
CA LEU A 137 5.92 -35.20 -28.25
C LEU A 137 4.81 -36.10 -28.80
N LYS A 138 3.55 -35.66 -28.69
CA LYS A 138 2.40 -36.40 -29.24
C LYS A 138 2.57 -36.63 -30.76
N SER A 139 2.91 -35.58 -31.49
CA SER A 139 3.12 -35.66 -32.95
C SER A 139 4.27 -36.62 -33.31
N TRP A 140 5.33 -36.64 -32.51
CA TRP A 140 6.44 -37.58 -32.68
C TRP A 140 6.00 -39.04 -32.42
N VAL A 141 5.26 -39.28 -31.34
CA VAL A 141 4.69 -40.60 -31.00
C VAL A 141 3.75 -41.07 -32.11
N ASP A 142 2.81 -40.23 -32.54
CA ASP A 142 1.85 -40.55 -33.61
C ASP A 142 2.59 -40.89 -34.91
N LYS A 143 3.59 -40.10 -35.29
CA LYS A 143 4.43 -40.36 -36.48
C LYS A 143 5.15 -41.71 -36.36
N HIS A 144 5.72 -42.01 -35.20
CA HIS A 144 6.43 -43.26 -34.97
C HIS A 144 5.49 -44.47 -35.04
N MET A 145 4.30 -44.38 -34.43
CA MET A 145 3.27 -45.42 -34.53
C MET A 145 2.83 -45.65 -35.98
N MET A 146 2.60 -44.58 -36.75
CA MET A 146 2.26 -44.69 -38.17
C MET A 146 3.38 -45.34 -39.01
N GLN A 147 4.65 -45.09 -38.67
CA GLN A 147 5.79 -45.75 -39.32
C GLN A 147 5.79 -47.25 -39.04
N VAL A 148 5.66 -47.66 -37.77
CA VAL A 148 5.60 -49.07 -37.36
C VAL A 148 4.41 -49.79 -38.01
N ASP A 149 3.23 -49.17 -38.04
CA ASP A 149 2.05 -49.71 -38.71
C ASP A 149 2.28 -49.87 -40.23
N GLY A 150 2.98 -48.92 -40.85
CA GLY A 150 3.36 -48.98 -42.26
C GLY A 150 4.31 -50.14 -42.55
N GLU A 151 5.37 -50.28 -41.75
CA GLU A 151 6.33 -51.39 -41.83
C GLU A 151 5.64 -52.75 -41.65
N TYR A 152 4.73 -52.86 -40.67
CA TYR A 152 3.96 -54.08 -40.45
C TYR A 152 3.07 -54.45 -41.64
N LYS A 153 2.36 -53.48 -42.25
CA LYS A 153 1.54 -53.71 -43.44
C LYS A 153 2.37 -54.11 -44.66
N MET A 154 3.55 -53.53 -44.83
CA MET A 154 4.49 -53.94 -45.88
C MET A 154 4.91 -55.39 -45.70
N LEU A 155 5.32 -55.77 -44.48
CA LEU A 155 5.68 -57.15 -44.13
C LEU A 155 4.52 -58.13 -44.39
N GLN A 156 3.29 -57.80 -43.98
CA GLN A 156 2.12 -58.64 -44.26
C GLN A 156 1.89 -58.84 -45.76
N THR A 157 2.07 -57.79 -46.56
CA THR A 157 1.89 -57.85 -48.02
C THR A 157 2.96 -58.71 -48.67
N GLU A 158 4.21 -58.60 -48.23
CA GLU A 158 5.31 -59.45 -48.67
C GLU A 158 5.03 -60.93 -48.32
N LEU A 159 4.60 -61.21 -47.09
CA LEU A 159 4.22 -62.56 -46.66
C LEU A 159 3.05 -63.14 -47.49
N GLN A 160 2.08 -62.34 -47.91
CA GLN A 160 1.01 -62.81 -48.81
C GLN A 160 1.54 -63.28 -50.16
N THR A 161 2.56 -62.60 -50.71
CA THR A 161 3.18 -63.03 -51.97
C THR A 161 3.90 -64.36 -51.81
N ASP A 162 4.60 -64.55 -50.70
CA ASP A 162 5.28 -65.81 -50.37
C ASP A 162 4.29 -66.97 -50.16
N ILE A 163 3.20 -66.74 -49.44
CA ILE A 163 2.14 -67.73 -49.22
C ILE A 163 1.48 -68.13 -50.56
N ARG A 164 1.24 -67.17 -51.45
CA ARG A 164 0.70 -67.46 -52.79
C ARG A 164 1.69 -68.24 -53.65
N GLN A 165 2.99 -67.93 -53.56
CA GLN A 165 4.02 -68.72 -54.23
C GLN A 165 3.98 -70.18 -53.77
N GLN A 166 4.00 -70.42 -52.46
CA GLN A 166 3.96 -71.79 -51.91
C GLN A 166 2.70 -72.54 -52.35
N THR A 167 1.55 -71.87 -52.43
CA THR A 167 0.29 -72.49 -52.88
C THR A 167 0.36 -72.90 -54.36
N ILE A 168 0.93 -72.04 -55.21
CA ILE A 168 1.11 -72.32 -56.65
C ILE A 168 2.16 -73.40 -56.86
N ASP A 169 3.22 -73.41 -56.04
CA ASP A 169 4.22 -74.48 -56.02
C ASP A 169 3.55 -75.84 -55.76
N LEU A 170 2.77 -75.92 -54.68
CA LEU A 170 2.04 -77.14 -54.33
C LEU A 170 1.01 -77.56 -55.40
N GLN A 171 0.35 -76.62 -56.07
CA GLN A 171 -0.59 -76.92 -57.14
C GLN A 171 0.14 -77.42 -58.39
N HIS A 172 1.22 -76.76 -58.78
CA HIS A 172 2.04 -77.17 -59.92
C HIS A 172 2.65 -78.55 -59.69
N ASP A 173 3.17 -78.83 -58.48
CA ASP A 173 3.71 -80.14 -58.11
C ASP A 173 2.62 -81.24 -58.19
N LYS A 174 1.38 -80.94 -57.74
CA LYS A 174 0.25 -81.87 -57.87
C LYS A 174 -0.13 -82.12 -59.33
N GLU A 175 -0.14 -81.07 -60.16
CA GLU A 175 -0.49 -81.17 -61.58
C GLU A 175 0.59 -81.86 -62.41
N LEU A 176 1.86 -81.64 -62.09
CA LEU A 176 2.99 -82.38 -62.64
C LEU A 176 2.89 -83.85 -62.23
N GLY A 177 2.65 -84.14 -60.95
CA GLY A 177 2.45 -85.50 -60.46
C GLY A 177 1.34 -86.25 -61.22
N LYS A 178 0.19 -85.59 -61.45
CA LYS A 178 -0.88 -86.15 -62.30
C LYS A 178 -0.45 -86.35 -63.75
N TYR A 179 0.21 -85.36 -64.35
CA TYR A 179 0.66 -85.43 -65.73
C TYR A 179 1.69 -86.54 -65.96
N TYR A 180 2.66 -86.73 -65.06
CA TYR A 180 3.61 -87.84 -65.12
C TYR A 180 2.91 -89.20 -65.02
N LEU A 181 1.89 -89.31 -64.15
CA LEU A 181 1.09 -90.53 -64.03
C LEU A 181 0.27 -90.82 -65.31
N GLU A 182 -0.19 -89.80 -66.01
CA GLU A 182 -0.99 -89.94 -67.24
C GLU A 182 -0.14 -90.18 -68.50
N MET A 183 1.06 -89.58 -68.60
CA MET A 183 1.88 -89.61 -69.83
C MET A 183 3.09 -90.54 -69.80
N GLY A 184 3.51 -91.05 -68.63
CA GLY A 184 4.63 -91.99 -68.49
C GLY A 184 5.94 -91.48 -69.11
N ASP A 185 6.70 -92.36 -69.76
CA ASP A 185 8.05 -92.10 -70.35
C ASP A 185 8.08 -91.01 -71.44
N ASN A 186 6.93 -90.51 -71.91
CA ASN A 186 6.86 -89.45 -72.93
C ASN A 186 6.70 -88.04 -72.33
N ALA A 187 6.68 -87.89 -71.00
CA ALA A 187 6.52 -86.59 -70.35
C ALA A 187 7.76 -85.70 -70.56
N ARG A 188 7.54 -84.48 -71.10
CA ARG A 188 8.55 -83.41 -71.19
C ARG A 188 8.18 -82.26 -70.25
N ASP A 189 9.10 -81.92 -69.34
CA ASP A 189 8.91 -80.91 -68.28
C ASP A 189 8.66 -79.50 -68.82
N ASP A 190 9.24 -79.18 -69.98
CA ASP A 190 9.28 -77.83 -70.55
C ASP A 190 7.91 -77.26 -70.98
N PHE A 191 6.84 -78.08 -71.00
CA PHE A 191 5.53 -77.67 -71.52
C PHE A 191 4.55 -77.10 -70.47
N LYS A 192 4.89 -77.11 -69.17
CA LYS A 192 4.02 -76.52 -68.12
C LYS A 192 4.74 -75.39 -67.36
N PRO A 193 4.73 -74.16 -67.89
CA PRO A 193 5.34 -73.01 -67.22
C PRO A 193 4.63 -72.70 -65.90
N LYS A 194 5.44 -72.39 -64.88
CA LYS A 194 5.01 -72.10 -63.51
C LYS A 194 4.95 -70.59 -63.28
N LYS A 195 3.90 -70.11 -62.61
CA LYS A 195 3.80 -68.70 -62.22
C LYS A 195 4.70 -68.43 -61.02
N GLN A 196 5.49 -67.37 -61.09
CA GLN A 196 6.42 -66.97 -60.03
C GLN A 196 6.07 -65.59 -59.48
N TYR A 197 5.44 -65.61 -58.30
CA TYR A 197 5.04 -64.49 -57.46
C TYR A 197 6.13 -64.07 -56.45
N ALA A 198 6.98 -64.99 -56.00
CA ALA A 198 8.13 -64.67 -55.15
C ALA A 198 9.43 -64.69 -55.98
N GLY A 199 10.03 -63.50 -56.18
CA GLY A 199 11.27 -63.33 -56.95
C GLY A 199 11.68 -61.87 -57.07
N ARG A 200 12.82 -61.51 -56.43
CA ARG A 200 13.31 -60.15 -56.09
C ARG A 200 12.22 -59.34 -55.38
N SER A 201 12.33 -59.20 -54.06
CA SER A 201 11.41 -58.42 -53.21
C SER A 201 10.97 -57.16 -53.94
N ILE A 202 9.66 -56.91 -54.00
CA ILE A 202 9.09 -55.70 -54.61
C ILE A 202 9.77 -54.45 -54.02
N VAL A 203 10.22 -54.52 -52.77
CA VAL A 203 11.02 -53.51 -52.09
C VAL A 203 12.39 -53.27 -52.76
N GLN A 204 13.08 -54.32 -53.21
CA GLN A 204 14.34 -54.21 -53.94
C GLN A 204 14.14 -53.48 -55.27
N LYS A 205 13.10 -53.84 -56.03
CA LYS A 205 12.79 -53.19 -57.32
C LYS A 205 12.42 -51.72 -57.16
N ILE A 206 11.70 -51.38 -56.10
CA ILE A 206 11.33 -49.98 -55.82
C ILE A 206 12.54 -49.19 -55.31
N LYS A 207 13.41 -49.79 -54.48
CA LYS A 207 14.68 -49.16 -54.07
C LYS A 207 15.61 -48.93 -55.26
N ASP A 208 15.75 -49.90 -56.17
CA ASP A 208 16.56 -49.77 -57.39
C ASP A 208 15.99 -48.69 -58.32
N ALA A 209 14.66 -48.60 -58.44
CA ALA A 209 13.99 -47.59 -59.26
C ALA A 209 14.05 -46.16 -58.68
N LEU A 210 14.16 -46.01 -57.35
CA LEU A 210 14.24 -44.71 -56.67
C LEU A 210 15.67 -44.23 -56.41
N LEU A 211 16.64 -45.14 -56.23
CA LEU A 211 18.03 -44.81 -55.92
C LEU A 211 18.99 -44.92 -57.11
N GLY A 212 18.55 -45.44 -58.27
CA GLY A 212 19.27 -45.36 -59.53
C GLY A 212 20.64 -46.04 -59.53
N PHE A 213 20.66 -47.36 -59.68
CA PHE A 213 21.77 -48.08 -60.31
C PHE A 213 21.25 -48.82 -61.55
#